data_AF-A0A7S2GQD7-F1
#
_entry.id   AF-A0A7S2GQD7-F1
#
_cell.length_a   1.000
_cell.length_b   1.000
_cell.length_c   1.000
_cell.angle_alpha   90.00
_cell.angle_beta   90.00
_cell.angle_gamma   90.00
#
_symmetry.space_group_name_H-M   'P 1'
#
loop_
_entity.id
_entity.type
_entity.pdbx_description
1 polymer ?
#
loop_
_entity_poly.entity_id
_entity_poly.type
_entity_poly.pdbx_seq_one_letter_code
_entity_poly.pdbx_strand_id
1 'polypeptide(L)'
;MPEENKAAPTESVAVYARIKGGPESSTDISVVPEAPEKIRAQGHSGSKFEFHLDRGFSTESTQEELYANVGSKLVDSVISGFNACIMAYGQTGSGKTYTMLGPEGSKLDGSGGEQAGLGIVPRACLQLFKMLPSGFTVTTSYMEVYNDAVNDCLREEGDTKTQYLPLRETTPGHVEPDGLTRVPVKDTGEVMKAVAKGDSRRVVAAMAMNPRSSRGHGIIAIEVLNANGEKHGRLTLVDLAGMESSKKSYAVEGASNNKMRQEEAKRINMSLLALSGVINALASKGQTRVPFRDSKLTRLLQSSLAGNCKAAIIVTLRSEKKNAEEAINTLRFAQRAKAVSATVVTNDDARKPTGAAAHAKKLEYELNSAKDSLAQYQDRLSKEGVVQEELRLQVKSLLAQMQELQEHDKRKEIEAASDYQARVANKSLEERVRELEERNKVLEEQNRLLMQRDIMQRAVLLESG
;
A
#
# COMPACT_ATOMS: atom_id res chain seq x y z
N MET A 1 -3.99 15.02 -25.37
CA MET A 1 -3.19 13.89 -25.88
C MET A 1 -3.11 12.88 -24.74
N PRO A 2 -3.62 11.65 -24.88
CA PRO A 2 -3.40 10.63 -23.86
C PRO A 2 -1.90 10.29 -23.86
N GLU A 3 -1.26 10.37 -22.69
CA GLU A 3 0.12 9.90 -22.51
C GLU A 3 0.20 8.46 -23.04
N GLU A 4 1.05 8.25 -24.04
CA GLU A 4 1.39 6.92 -24.51
C GLU A 4 1.83 6.09 -23.30
N ASN A 5 1.09 5.02 -23.05
CA ASN A 5 1.35 4.03 -22.02
C ASN A 5 2.68 3.31 -22.37
N LYS A 6 3.83 3.96 -22.08
CA LYS A 6 5.15 3.34 -22.17
C LYS A 6 5.13 2.16 -21.22
N ALA A 7 5.12 0.95 -21.78
CA ALA A 7 5.28 -0.28 -21.01
C ALA A 7 6.48 -0.12 -20.07
N ALA A 8 6.26 -0.36 -18.78
CA ALA A 8 7.30 -0.20 -17.78
C ALA A 8 8.54 -1.04 -18.16
N PRO A 9 9.76 -0.50 -18.01
CA PRO A 9 10.96 -1.16 -18.50
C PRO A 9 11.13 -2.51 -17.79
N THR A 10 11.21 -3.57 -18.58
CA THR A 10 11.53 -4.92 -18.12
C THR A 10 13.04 -5.09 -18.10
N GLU A 11 13.59 -5.51 -16.96
CA GLU A 11 15.02 -5.76 -16.77
C GLU A 11 15.24 -7.24 -16.48
N SER A 12 16.16 -7.86 -17.22
CA SER A 12 16.56 -9.26 -17.01
C SER A 12 17.50 -9.39 -15.82
N VAL A 13 17.45 -10.53 -15.13
CA VAL A 13 18.41 -10.85 -14.07
C VAL A 13 19.80 -11.00 -14.71
N ALA A 14 20.76 -10.18 -14.25
CA ALA A 14 22.14 -10.27 -14.70
C ALA A 14 22.83 -11.46 -14.02
N VAL A 15 23.57 -12.26 -14.77
CA VAL A 15 24.20 -13.49 -14.26
C VAL A 15 25.69 -13.52 -14.61
N TYR A 16 26.50 -13.69 -13.57
CA TYR A 16 27.95 -13.66 -13.64
C TYR A 16 28.54 -14.97 -13.13
N ALA A 17 29.60 -15.46 -13.74
CA ALA A 17 30.35 -16.61 -13.23
C ALA A 17 31.69 -16.17 -12.66
N ARG A 18 32.04 -16.61 -11.45
CA ARG A 18 33.37 -16.41 -10.86
C ARG A 18 34.03 -17.75 -10.60
N ILE A 19 35.17 -17.97 -11.22
CA ILE A 19 35.89 -19.24 -11.18
C ILE A 19 37.04 -19.13 -10.18
N LYS A 20 37.01 -20.00 -9.16
CA LYS A 20 38.09 -20.17 -8.20
C LYS A 20 39.06 -21.24 -8.68
N GLY A 21 40.35 -20.90 -8.66
CA GLY A 21 41.43 -21.81 -9.02
C GLY A 21 41.59 -22.94 -8.01
N GLY A 22 42.10 -24.07 -8.50
CA GLY A 22 42.66 -25.10 -7.64
C GLY A 22 44.05 -24.70 -7.12
N PRO A 23 44.69 -25.54 -6.29
CA PRO A 23 46.11 -25.39 -5.98
C PRO A 23 46.94 -25.31 -7.26
N GLU A 24 48.03 -24.53 -7.26
CA GLU A 24 48.88 -24.26 -8.45
C GLU A 24 49.40 -25.52 -9.18
N SER A 25 49.33 -26.69 -8.56
CA SER A 25 49.74 -27.99 -9.12
C SER A 25 48.61 -28.77 -9.82
N SER A 26 47.39 -28.26 -9.91
CA SER A 26 46.25 -29.00 -10.48
C SER A 26 46.13 -28.81 -11.99
N THR A 27 46.51 -29.83 -12.76
CA THR A 27 46.37 -29.87 -14.24
C THR A 27 44.96 -30.26 -14.70
N ASP A 28 44.09 -30.65 -13.77
CA ASP A 28 42.74 -31.17 -14.03
C ASP A 28 41.69 -30.05 -13.99
N ILE A 29 41.79 -29.10 -14.93
CA ILE A 29 40.84 -27.99 -15.07
C ILE A 29 39.65 -28.43 -15.94
N SER A 30 38.44 -28.34 -15.41
CA SER A 30 37.18 -28.68 -16.09
C SER A 30 36.30 -27.48 -16.41
N VAL A 31 36.57 -26.29 -15.87
CA VAL A 31 35.76 -25.09 -16.10
C VAL A 31 36.65 -23.88 -16.33
N VAL A 32 36.46 -23.22 -17.47
CA VAL A 32 37.24 -22.04 -17.86
C VAL A 32 36.36 -21.00 -18.56
N PRO A 33 36.64 -19.70 -18.41
CA PRO A 33 36.10 -18.69 -19.29
C PRO A 33 36.84 -18.77 -20.64
N GLU A 34 36.10 -19.01 -21.71
CA GLU A 34 36.64 -19.03 -23.08
C GLU A 34 36.63 -17.62 -23.71
N ALA A 35 35.65 -16.82 -23.34
CA ALA A 35 35.52 -15.41 -23.67
C ALA A 35 34.78 -14.71 -22.51
N PRO A 36 34.71 -13.36 -22.46
CA PRO A 36 34.03 -12.65 -21.38
C PRO A 36 32.61 -13.14 -21.12
N GLU A 37 31.82 -13.47 -22.13
CA GLU A 37 30.42 -13.94 -21.95
C GLU A 37 30.25 -15.47 -22.05
N LYS A 38 31.35 -16.20 -22.30
CA LYS A 38 31.33 -17.60 -22.68
C LYS A 38 32.12 -18.47 -21.71
N ILE A 39 31.43 -19.38 -21.03
CA ILE A 39 32.03 -20.36 -20.10
C ILE A 39 31.99 -21.74 -20.73
N ARG A 40 33.15 -22.42 -20.75
CA ARG A 40 33.27 -23.81 -21.18
C ARG A 40 33.43 -24.70 -19.96
N ALA A 41 32.68 -25.80 -19.91
CA ALA A 41 32.82 -26.83 -18.88
C ALA A 41 32.98 -28.22 -19.51
N GLN A 42 33.74 -29.10 -18.88
CA GLN A 42 33.94 -30.48 -19.30
C GLN A 42 33.54 -31.45 -18.18
N GLY A 43 32.58 -32.35 -18.46
CA GLY A 43 32.14 -33.39 -17.53
C GLY A 43 33.14 -34.54 -17.42
N HIS A 44 32.90 -35.45 -16.47
CA HIS A 44 33.80 -36.59 -16.22
C HIS A 44 33.92 -37.55 -17.41
N SER A 45 32.85 -37.69 -18.21
CA SER A 45 32.80 -38.48 -19.45
C SER A 45 33.54 -37.83 -20.62
N GLY A 46 34.14 -36.64 -20.43
CA GLY A 46 34.75 -35.86 -21.50
C GLY A 46 33.75 -35.00 -22.30
N SER A 47 32.44 -35.11 -22.02
CA SER A 47 31.39 -34.30 -22.62
C SER A 47 31.66 -32.81 -22.38
N LYS A 48 31.66 -32.01 -23.44
CA LYS A 48 31.89 -30.56 -23.39
C LYS A 48 30.54 -29.83 -23.37
N PHE A 49 30.45 -28.82 -22.51
CA PHE A 49 29.30 -27.96 -22.34
C PHE A 49 29.72 -26.50 -22.50
N GLU A 50 28.81 -25.72 -23.04
CA GLU A 50 29.02 -24.30 -23.32
C GLU A 50 27.85 -23.52 -22.73
N PHE A 51 28.17 -22.43 -22.03
CA PHE A 51 27.20 -21.58 -21.35
C PHE A 51 27.46 -20.11 -21.67
N HIS A 52 26.40 -19.37 -21.94
CA HIS A 52 26.45 -17.94 -22.22
C HIS A 52 25.84 -17.15 -21.06
N LEU A 53 26.66 -16.34 -20.40
CA LEU A 53 26.29 -15.52 -19.24
C LEU A 53 26.58 -14.04 -19.54
N ASP A 54 26.41 -13.13 -18.59
CA ASP A 54 26.72 -11.71 -18.79
C ASP A 54 28.20 -11.40 -18.62
N ARG A 55 28.90 -12.12 -17.71
CA ARG A 55 30.37 -12.15 -17.69
C ARG A 55 30.92 -13.35 -16.90
N GLY A 56 32.06 -13.87 -17.36
CA GLY A 56 32.92 -14.82 -16.68
C GLY A 56 34.16 -14.14 -16.12
N PHE A 57 34.44 -14.38 -14.85
CA PHE A 57 35.64 -13.94 -14.14
C PHE A 57 36.54 -15.16 -13.94
N SER A 58 37.77 -15.05 -14.42
CA SER A 58 38.76 -16.11 -14.35
C SER A 58 39.39 -16.16 -12.95
N THR A 59 40.37 -17.03 -12.78
CA THR A 59 41.10 -17.22 -11.53
C THR A 59 41.97 -16.03 -11.15
N GLU A 60 42.29 -15.18 -12.13
CA GLU A 60 43.10 -13.96 -12.02
C GLU A 60 42.24 -12.72 -11.71
N SER A 61 40.92 -12.80 -11.88
CA SER A 61 40.02 -11.67 -11.66
C SER A 61 39.97 -11.24 -10.19
N THR A 62 40.21 -9.94 -9.97
CA THR A 62 40.26 -9.35 -8.63
C THR A 62 38.87 -9.08 -8.07
N GLN A 63 38.78 -8.83 -6.76
CA GLN A 63 37.55 -8.39 -6.11
C GLN A 63 37.06 -7.05 -6.65
N GLU A 64 38.00 -6.16 -6.98
CA GLU A 64 37.73 -4.85 -7.53
C GLU A 64 37.12 -4.94 -8.93
N GLU A 65 37.71 -5.76 -9.80
CA GLU A 65 37.18 -5.98 -11.14
C GLU A 65 35.74 -6.52 -11.07
N LEU A 66 35.50 -7.51 -10.21
CA LEU A 66 34.17 -8.07 -10.00
C LEU A 66 33.18 -6.99 -9.52
N TYR A 67 33.59 -6.18 -8.53
CA TYR A 67 32.74 -5.12 -8.00
C TYR A 67 32.41 -4.04 -9.03
N ALA A 68 33.40 -3.59 -9.81
CA ALA A 68 33.22 -2.59 -10.85
C ALA A 68 32.22 -3.05 -11.92
N ASN A 69 32.22 -4.35 -12.26
CA ASN A 69 31.34 -4.91 -13.27
C ASN A 69 29.93 -5.24 -12.76
N VAL A 70 29.79 -5.61 -11.48
CA VAL A 70 28.54 -6.11 -10.90
C VAL A 70 27.95 -5.13 -9.88
N GLY A 71 28.68 -4.86 -8.80
CA GLY A 71 28.19 -4.13 -7.63
C GLY A 71 27.94 -2.65 -7.92
N SER A 72 28.88 -1.97 -8.59
CA SER A 72 28.85 -0.52 -8.79
C SER A 72 27.53 -0.03 -9.40
N LYS A 73 27.09 -0.66 -10.50
CA LYS A 73 25.87 -0.27 -11.24
C LYS A 73 24.59 -0.44 -10.40
N LEU A 74 24.56 -1.45 -9.55
CA LEU A 74 23.43 -1.73 -8.68
C LEU A 74 23.37 -0.75 -7.50
N VAL A 75 24.53 -0.36 -6.97
CA VAL A 75 24.62 0.70 -5.96
C VAL A 75 24.15 2.04 -6.54
N ASP A 76 24.58 2.40 -7.76
CA ASP A 76 24.12 3.60 -8.46
C ASP A 76 22.58 3.59 -8.65
N SER A 77 22.02 2.41 -8.97
CA SER A 77 20.58 2.24 -9.07
C SER A 77 19.87 2.46 -7.73
N VAL A 78 20.43 1.96 -6.62
CA VAL A 78 19.87 2.18 -5.27
C VAL A 78 19.89 3.66 -4.88
N ILE A 79 20.99 4.36 -5.17
CA ILE A 79 21.11 5.81 -4.97
C ILE A 79 20.07 6.57 -5.82
N SER A 80 19.75 6.05 -7.00
CA SER A 80 18.73 6.60 -7.90
C SER A 80 17.28 6.22 -7.52
N GLY A 81 17.09 5.49 -6.42
CA GLY A 81 15.76 5.17 -5.89
C GLY A 81 15.19 3.82 -6.32
N PHE A 82 16.02 2.92 -6.86
CA PHE A 82 15.62 1.55 -7.18
C PHE A 82 15.90 0.57 -6.03
N ASN A 83 15.26 -0.59 -6.07
CA ASN A 83 15.70 -1.74 -5.27
C ASN A 83 16.67 -2.57 -6.10
N ALA A 84 17.71 -3.10 -5.45
CA ALA A 84 18.69 -3.97 -6.06
C ALA A 84 18.99 -5.19 -5.17
N CYS A 85 19.34 -6.31 -5.80
CA CYS A 85 19.70 -7.54 -5.12
C CYS A 85 20.93 -8.19 -5.78
N ILE A 86 21.91 -8.59 -4.97
CA ILE A 86 23.08 -9.36 -5.42
C ILE A 86 23.12 -10.66 -4.63
N MET A 87 23.13 -11.78 -5.35
CA MET A 87 23.13 -13.12 -4.75
C MET A 87 24.38 -13.89 -5.15
N ALA A 88 25.11 -14.44 -4.18
CA ALA A 88 26.16 -15.42 -4.43
C ALA A 88 25.60 -16.84 -4.34
N TYR A 89 25.76 -17.63 -5.41
CA TYR A 89 25.27 -19.01 -5.50
C TYR A 89 26.40 -19.97 -5.91
N GLY A 90 26.36 -21.22 -5.47
CA GLY A 90 27.37 -22.23 -5.83
C GLY A 90 27.67 -23.23 -4.71
N GLN A 91 28.51 -24.20 -4.99
CA GLN A 91 28.84 -25.29 -4.05
C GLN A 91 29.57 -24.81 -2.79
N THR A 92 29.57 -25.60 -1.73
CA THR A 92 30.39 -25.32 -0.55
C THR A 92 31.88 -25.15 -0.95
N GLY A 93 32.52 -24.09 -0.46
CA GLY A 93 33.94 -23.81 -0.74
C GLY A 93 34.26 -23.18 -2.11
N SER A 94 33.26 -22.91 -2.96
CA SER A 94 33.46 -22.26 -4.27
C SER A 94 33.83 -20.78 -4.20
N GLY A 95 33.65 -20.12 -3.05
CA GLY A 95 34.00 -18.71 -2.85
C GLY A 95 32.82 -17.73 -2.77
N LYS A 96 31.61 -18.17 -2.40
CA LYS A 96 30.45 -17.29 -2.17
C LYS A 96 30.73 -16.21 -1.11
N THR A 97 31.06 -16.61 0.12
CA THR A 97 31.40 -15.69 1.20
C THR A 97 32.62 -14.82 0.88
N TYR A 98 33.66 -15.40 0.25
CA TYR A 98 34.82 -14.63 -0.23
C TYR A 98 34.40 -13.55 -1.24
N THR A 99 33.45 -13.85 -2.11
CA THR A 99 32.90 -12.87 -3.06
C THR A 99 32.12 -11.77 -2.36
N MET A 100 31.27 -12.13 -1.41
CA MET A 100 30.41 -11.17 -0.72
C MET A 100 31.18 -10.29 0.28
N LEU A 101 32.02 -10.88 1.14
CA LEU A 101 32.68 -10.17 2.24
C LEU A 101 34.17 -9.93 1.99
N GLY A 102 34.84 -10.86 1.30
CA GLY A 102 36.30 -10.87 1.15
C GLY A 102 36.97 -11.96 1.98
N PRO A 103 38.32 -12.01 1.99
CA PRO A 103 39.05 -12.91 2.87
C PRO A 103 38.77 -12.60 4.34
N GLU A 104 38.73 -13.64 5.18
CA GLU A 104 38.57 -13.48 6.63
C GLU A 104 39.65 -12.55 7.21
N GLY A 105 39.26 -11.69 8.14
CA GLY A 105 40.18 -10.73 8.75
C GLY A 105 40.48 -9.50 7.91
N SER A 106 39.87 -9.34 6.73
CA SER A 106 39.92 -8.07 5.97
C SER A 106 39.31 -6.95 6.82
N LYS A 107 40.16 -6.07 7.37
CA LYS A 107 39.72 -4.92 8.15
C LYS A 107 39.53 -3.71 7.24
N LEU A 108 38.48 -2.94 7.50
CA LEU A 108 38.43 -1.53 7.12
C LEU A 108 39.38 -0.81 8.08
N ASP A 109 40.68 -0.80 7.79
CA ASP A 109 41.70 -0.22 8.68
C ASP A 109 41.72 1.32 8.70
N GLY A 110 40.69 1.97 8.15
CA GLY A 110 40.53 3.43 8.19
C GLY A 110 41.62 4.21 7.44
N SER A 111 42.60 3.52 6.85
CA SER A 111 43.79 4.11 6.24
C SER A 111 43.63 4.46 4.75
N GLY A 112 42.44 4.27 4.18
CA GLY A 112 42.12 4.69 2.81
C GLY A 112 42.97 4.07 1.69
N GLY A 113 43.90 3.15 2.01
CA GLY A 113 44.87 2.57 1.08
C GLY A 113 44.52 1.13 0.71
N GLU A 114 44.21 0.92 -0.57
CA GLU A 114 44.07 -0.34 -1.31
C GLU A 114 43.51 -1.57 -0.56
N GLN A 115 42.21 -1.48 -0.46
CA GLN A 115 41.14 -2.46 -0.21
C GLN A 115 41.12 -3.70 -1.14
N ALA A 116 42.24 -4.14 -1.72
CA ALA A 116 42.28 -5.15 -2.79
C ALA A 116 41.50 -6.44 -2.46
N GLY A 117 41.45 -6.85 -1.19
CA GLY A 117 40.71 -8.03 -0.72
C GLY A 117 39.20 -7.83 -0.47
N LEU A 118 38.71 -6.60 -0.31
CA LEU A 118 37.32 -6.34 0.08
C LEU A 118 36.32 -6.94 -0.92
N GLY A 119 35.32 -7.67 -0.43
CA GLY A 119 34.24 -8.22 -1.26
C GLY A 119 33.19 -7.20 -1.68
N ILE A 120 32.08 -7.69 -2.23
CA ILE A 120 30.96 -6.86 -2.71
C ILE A 120 30.35 -6.00 -1.59
N VAL A 121 30.07 -6.57 -0.42
CA VAL A 121 29.38 -5.90 0.70
C VAL A 121 30.12 -4.65 1.17
N PRO A 122 31.39 -4.73 1.61
CA PRO A 122 32.10 -3.54 2.08
C PRO A 122 32.33 -2.50 0.95
N ARG A 123 32.60 -2.92 -0.29
CA ARG A 123 32.73 -2.00 -1.44
C ARG A 123 31.42 -1.28 -1.76
N ALA A 124 30.30 -1.99 -1.69
CA ALA A 124 28.97 -1.43 -1.89
C ALA A 124 28.65 -0.37 -0.84
N CYS A 125 28.99 -0.64 0.42
CA CYS A 125 28.82 0.34 1.50
C CYS A 125 29.68 1.58 1.27
N LEU A 126 30.96 1.41 0.91
CA LEU A 126 31.88 2.52 0.64
C LEU A 126 31.35 3.43 -0.47
N GLN A 127 30.93 2.87 -1.60
CA GLN A 127 30.34 3.65 -2.69
C GLN A 127 29.03 4.31 -2.28
N LEU A 128 28.13 3.57 -1.62
CA LEU A 128 26.84 4.07 -1.18
C LEU A 128 27.01 5.30 -0.30
N PHE A 129 27.76 5.21 0.81
CA PHE A 129 27.95 6.34 1.72
C PHE A 129 28.74 7.49 1.09
N LYS A 130 29.64 7.21 0.14
CA LYS A 130 30.38 8.25 -0.60
C LYS A 130 29.46 9.07 -1.52
N MET A 131 28.46 8.45 -2.13
CA MET A 131 27.63 9.05 -3.17
C MET A 131 26.23 9.44 -2.70
N LEU A 132 25.81 9.01 -1.51
CA LEU A 132 24.48 9.28 -1.01
C LEU A 132 24.27 10.80 -0.77
N PRO A 133 23.15 11.39 -1.22
CA PRO A 133 22.89 12.81 -1.00
C PRO A 133 22.69 13.14 0.50
N SER A 134 22.98 14.38 0.87
CA SER A 134 22.71 14.89 2.22
C SER A 134 21.22 14.80 2.58
N GLY A 135 20.91 14.47 3.83
CA GLY A 135 19.54 14.36 4.33
C GLY A 135 18.93 12.97 4.19
N PHE A 136 19.57 12.07 3.45
CA PHE A 136 19.21 10.67 3.42
C PHE A 136 19.73 9.96 4.67
N THR A 137 18.98 8.97 5.15
CA THR A 137 19.39 8.11 6.26
C THR A 137 19.46 6.66 5.81
N VAL A 138 20.30 5.87 6.47
CA VAL A 138 20.54 4.48 6.10
C VAL A 138 20.28 3.59 7.30
N THR A 139 19.57 2.49 7.07
CA THR A 139 19.45 1.41 8.06
C THR A 139 20.00 0.11 7.47
N THR A 140 20.54 -0.74 8.33
CA THR A 140 20.99 -2.07 7.96
C THR A 140 20.25 -3.12 8.78
N SER A 141 19.97 -4.26 8.15
CA SER A 141 19.45 -5.46 8.81
C SER A 141 20.25 -6.67 8.34
N TYR A 142 20.34 -7.68 9.19
CA TYR A 142 21.00 -8.93 8.86
C TYR A 142 20.20 -10.10 9.44
N MET A 143 19.78 -11.01 8.57
CA MET A 143 19.08 -12.24 8.94
C MET A 143 19.76 -13.47 8.35
N GLU A 144 19.52 -14.60 8.99
CA GLU A 144 19.90 -15.91 8.49
C GLU A 144 18.65 -16.75 8.25
N VAL A 145 18.54 -17.34 7.05
CA VAL A 145 17.57 -18.42 6.79
C VAL A 145 18.27 -19.76 6.97
N TYR A 146 17.91 -20.49 8.02
CA TYR A 146 18.48 -21.80 8.33
C TYR A 146 17.35 -22.76 8.72
N ASN A 147 17.37 -23.97 8.17
CA ASN A 147 16.36 -24.99 8.45
C ASN A 147 14.91 -24.50 8.21
N ASP A 148 14.70 -23.73 7.14
CA ASP A 148 13.43 -23.06 6.80
C ASP A 148 12.86 -22.17 7.92
N ALA A 149 13.76 -21.60 8.73
CA ALA A 149 13.45 -20.66 9.78
C ALA A 149 14.31 -19.40 9.65
N VAL A 150 13.76 -18.25 10.03
CA VAL A 150 14.39 -16.94 9.84
C VAL A 150 14.89 -16.44 11.18
N ASN A 151 16.20 -16.29 11.33
CA ASN A 151 16.85 -15.78 12.53
C ASN A 151 17.24 -14.32 12.34
N ASP A 152 16.98 -13.48 13.34
CA ASP A 152 17.54 -12.13 13.41
C ASP A 152 18.99 -12.19 13.92
N CYS A 153 19.94 -11.80 13.07
CA CYS A 153 21.36 -11.81 13.43
C CYS A 153 21.78 -10.57 14.23
N LEU A 154 20.97 -9.51 14.27
CA LEU A 154 21.30 -8.24 14.93
C LEU A 154 20.54 -8.00 16.24
N ARG A 155 19.56 -8.84 16.59
CA ARG A 155 18.76 -8.74 17.83
C ARG A 155 19.60 -8.44 19.08
N GLU A 156 19.05 -7.69 20.02
CA GLU A 156 19.75 -7.39 21.28
C GLU A 156 19.89 -8.65 22.17
N GLU A 157 20.91 -8.68 23.02
CA GLU A 157 21.06 -9.77 24.00
C GLU A 157 19.99 -9.67 25.08
N GLY A 158 19.36 -10.79 25.43
CA GLY A 158 18.24 -10.83 26.38
C GLY A 158 16.86 -10.61 25.76
N ASP A 159 16.74 -10.36 24.44
CA ASP A 159 15.45 -10.32 23.76
C ASP A 159 14.77 -11.70 23.78
N THR A 160 13.62 -11.77 24.44
CA THR A 160 12.81 -13.00 24.63
C THR A 160 11.89 -13.31 23.45
N LYS A 161 11.87 -12.45 22.42
CA LYS A 161 11.14 -12.74 21.17
C LYS A 161 11.54 -14.10 20.60
N THR A 162 10.56 -14.77 19.98
CA THR A 162 10.73 -16.08 19.36
C THR A 162 12.04 -16.13 18.56
N GLN A 163 12.84 -17.18 18.77
CA GLN A 163 14.13 -17.37 18.09
C GLN A 163 14.00 -17.21 16.56
N TYR A 164 12.83 -17.55 16.01
CA TYR A 164 12.51 -17.45 14.60
C TYR A 164 11.43 -16.41 14.34
N LEU A 165 11.65 -15.57 13.32
CA LEU A 165 10.71 -14.54 12.89
C LEU A 165 9.66 -15.11 11.92
N PRO A 166 8.36 -14.81 12.12
CA PRO A 166 7.33 -15.14 11.15
C PRO A 166 7.43 -14.23 9.92
N LEU A 167 6.95 -14.71 8.76
CA LEU A 167 6.93 -13.93 7.53
C LEU A 167 5.56 -13.26 7.34
N ARG A 168 5.57 -11.95 7.09
CA ARG A 168 4.39 -11.16 6.78
C ARG A 168 4.46 -10.59 5.37
N GLU A 169 3.35 -10.66 4.65
CA GLU A 169 3.19 -9.98 3.38
C GLU A 169 2.67 -8.57 3.66
N THR A 170 3.49 -7.57 3.31
CA THR A 170 3.21 -6.15 3.59
C THR A 170 2.41 -5.51 2.46
N THR A 171 2.74 -5.87 1.23
CA THR A 171 1.99 -5.60 0.00
C THR A 171 2.04 -6.86 -0.88
N PRO A 172 1.13 -7.04 -1.85
CA PRO A 172 1.13 -8.22 -2.71
C PRO A 172 2.51 -8.46 -3.35
N GLY A 173 3.12 -9.60 -3.04
CA GLY A 173 4.45 -9.98 -3.51
C GLY A 173 5.65 -9.40 -2.73
N HIS A 174 5.42 -8.59 -1.70
CA HIS A 174 6.47 -8.07 -0.82
C HIS A 174 6.37 -8.70 0.58
N VAL A 175 7.23 -9.70 0.81
CA VAL A 175 7.30 -10.46 2.06
C VAL A 175 8.50 -10.02 2.88
N GLU A 176 8.26 -9.68 4.15
CA GLU A 176 9.32 -9.35 5.12
C GLU A 176 9.14 -10.16 6.41
N PRO A 177 10.23 -10.43 7.16
CA PRO A 177 10.10 -10.98 8.50
C PRO A 177 9.52 -9.93 9.45
N ASP A 178 8.50 -10.34 10.21
CA ASP A 178 7.92 -9.48 11.24
C ASP A 178 8.88 -9.37 12.44
N GLY A 179 9.08 -8.16 12.94
CA GLY A 179 9.98 -7.88 14.06
C GLY A 179 11.48 -7.92 13.74
N LEU A 180 11.89 -7.94 12.46
CA LEU A 180 13.31 -7.87 12.07
C LEU A 180 13.97 -6.57 12.54
N THR A 181 15.08 -6.70 13.27
CA THR A 181 15.88 -5.57 13.76
C THR A 181 16.50 -4.79 12.60
N ARG A 182 16.26 -3.47 12.60
CA ARG A 182 16.86 -2.51 11.67
C ARG A 182 17.69 -1.52 12.46
N VAL A 183 18.99 -1.49 12.19
CA VAL A 183 19.96 -0.65 12.90
C VAL A 183 20.27 0.58 12.05
N PRO A 184 20.02 1.81 12.53
CA PRO A 184 20.48 3.01 11.85
C PRO A 184 22.01 3.04 11.79
N VAL A 185 22.55 3.42 10.63
CA VAL A 185 24.00 3.44 10.37
C VAL A 185 24.41 4.74 9.67
N LYS A 186 25.56 5.26 10.04
CA LYS A 186 26.10 6.56 9.55
C LYS A 186 27.24 6.41 8.56
N ASP A 187 27.93 5.27 8.59
CA ASP A 187 29.06 5.00 7.72
C ASP A 187 29.23 3.50 7.44
N THR A 188 30.20 3.21 6.57
CA THR A 188 30.54 1.82 6.19
C THR A 188 31.08 1.01 7.37
N GLY A 189 31.78 1.65 8.32
CA GLY A 189 32.30 0.99 9.50
C GLY A 189 31.19 0.47 10.41
N GLU A 190 30.12 1.24 10.62
CA GLU A 190 28.95 0.82 11.38
C GLU A 190 28.21 -0.35 10.71
N VAL A 191 28.06 -0.34 9.39
CA VAL A 191 27.51 -1.50 8.66
C VAL A 191 28.37 -2.73 8.86
N MET A 192 29.69 -2.63 8.67
CA MET A 192 30.58 -3.77 8.83
C MET A 192 30.67 -4.27 10.29
N LYS A 193 30.51 -3.38 11.29
CA LYS A 193 30.34 -3.80 12.69
C LYS A 193 29.07 -4.63 12.88
N ALA A 194 27.95 -4.22 12.27
CA ALA A 194 26.70 -4.99 12.33
C ALA A 194 26.84 -6.35 11.61
N VAL A 195 27.49 -6.38 10.44
CA VAL A 195 27.79 -7.63 9.72
C VAL A 195 28.67 -8.55 10.57
N ALA A 196 29.74 -8.04 11.18
CA ALA A 196 30.62 -8.81 12.06
C ALA A 196 29.89 -9.34 13.32
N LYS A 197 28.98 -8.55 13.92
CA LYS A 197 28.11 -8.99 15.02
C LYS A 197 27.22 -10.16 14.55
N GLY A 198 26.62 -10.05 13.38
CA GLY A 198 25.77 -11.09 12.81
C GLY A 198 26.54 -12.36 12.47
N ASP A 199 27.72 -12.25 11.85
CA ASP A 199 28.58 -13.40 11.53
C ASP A 199 29.05 -14.12 12.79
N SER A 200 29.47 -13.37 13.82
CA SER A 200 29.84 -13.95 15.12
C SER A 200 28.69 -14.75 15.73
N ARG A 201 27.45 -14.28 15.60
CA ARG A 201 26.26 -14.99 16.07
C ARG A 201 25.96 -16.23 15.25
N ARG A 202 26.14 -16.19 13.93
CA ARG A 202 26.06 -17.37 13.07
C ARG A 202 27.10 -18.43 13.46
N VAL A 203 28.30 -18.01 13.83
CA VAL A 203 29.38 -18.88 14.32
C VAL A 203 29.07 -19.46 15.70
N VAL A 204 28.61 -18.67 16.68
CA VAL A 204 28.24 -19.19 18.01
C VAL A 204 27.08 -20.18 17.91
N ALA A 205 26.08 -19.88 17.07
CA ALA A 205 24.99 -20.80 16.77
C ALA A 205 25.49 -22.08 16.06
N ALA A 206 26.62 -22.01 15.34
CA ALA A 206 27.32 -23.17 14.79
C ALA A 206 28.02 -23.99 15.87
N MET A 207 28.77 -23.36 16.77
CA MET A 207 29.54 -24.06 17.80
C MET A 207 28.65 -24.81 18.78
N ALA A 208 27.44 -24.31 19.04
CA ALA A 208 26.42 -25.02 19.84
C ALA A 208 25.81 -26.23 19.11
N MET A 209 25.88 -26.31 17.77
CA MET A 209 25.30 -27.36 16.94
C MET A 209 26.09 -27.56 15.62
N ASN A 210 27.31 -28.14 15.67
CA ASN A 210 28.14 -28.52 14.51
C ASN A 210 28.54 -27.39 13.50
N PRO A 211 29.61 -27.55 12.69
CA PRO A 211 30.08 -26.48 11.79
C PRO A 211 28.99 -26.05 10.76
N ARG A 212 28.51 -24.80 10.87
CA ARG A 212 27.22 -24.29 10.31
C ARG A 212 27.37 -23.14 9.31
N SER A 213 28.55 -22.55 9.15
CA SER A 213 28.71 -21.31 8.33
C SER A 213 28.37 -21.51 6.85
N SER A 214 28.51 -22.73 6.30
CA SER A 214 28.13 -23.06 4.91
C SER A 214 26.65 -23.44 4.72
N ARG A 215 25.87 -23.49 5.80
CA ARG A 215 24.55 -24.16 5.85
C ARG A 215 23.35 -23.22 5.99
N GLY A 216 23.56 -21.99 6.46
CA GLY A 216 22.54 -20.95 6.51
C GLY A 216 22.71 -19.93 5.37
N HIS A 217 21.60 -19.41 4.85
CA HIS A 217 21.61 -18.30 3.88
C HIS A 217 21.70 -16.98 4.63
N GLY A 218 22.76 -16.23 4.44
CA GLY A 218 22.90 -14.88 5.00
C GLY A 218 22.25 -13.85 4.09
N ILE A 219 21.37 -13.01 4.63
CA ILE A 219 20.74 -11.90 3.89
C ILE A 219 21.00 -10.61 4.65
N ILE A 220 21.84 -9.76 4.07
CA ILE A 220 22.09 -8.39 4.54
C ILE A 220 21.22 -7.46 3.69
N ALA A 221 20.46 -6.57 4.32
CA ALA A 221 19.72 -5.54 3.60
C ALA A 221 20.08 -4.16 4.12
N ILE A 222 20.43 -3.27 3.20
CA ILE A 222 20.73 -1.87 3.43
C ILE A 222 19.58 -1.07 2.84
N GLU A 223 18.80 -0.41 3.68
CA GLU A 223 17.65 0.42 3.28
C GLU A 223 18.05 1.89 3.36
N VAL A 224 17.80 2.61 2.27
CA VAL A 224 18.04 4.05 2.15
C VAL A 224 16.70 4.76 2.26
N LEU A 225 16.60 5.69 3.19
CA LEU A 225 15.44 6.53 3.41
C LEU A 225 15.72 7.96 2.94
N ASN A 226 14.75 8.59 2.28
CA ASN A 226 14.85 9.99 1.89
C ASN A 226 14.69 10.93 3.11
N ALA A 227 14.80 12.24 2.88
CA ALA A 227 14.67 13.26 3.92
C ALA A 227 13.29 13.27 4.64
N ASN A 228 12.26 12.69 4.01
CA ASN A 228 10.92 12.55 4.60
C ASN A 228 10.77 11.25 5.41
N GLY A 229 11.82 10.43 5.50
CA GLY A 229 11.79 9.12 6.16
C GLY A 229 11.15 8.00 5.33
N GLU A 230 10.92 8.22 4.03
CA GLU A 230 10.30 7.23 3.15
C GLU A 230 11.34 6.36 2.46
N LYS A 231 10.98 5.12 2.12
CA LYS A 231 11.89 4.16 1.45
C LYS A 231 12.26 4.65 0.05
N HIS A 232 13.50 5.11 -0.09
CA HIS A 232 14.08 5.57 -1.35
C HIS A 232 14.64 4.42 -2.17
N GLY A 233 15.50 3.61 -1.56
CA GLY A 233 16.18 2.51 -2.25
C GLY A 233 16.54 1.40 -1.28
N ARG A 234 16.77 0.19 -1.80
CA ARG A 234 17.16 -0.96 -0.98
C ARG A 234 18.18 -1.81 -1.70
N LEU A 235 19.31 -2.06 -1.07
CA LEU A 235 20.30 -3.03 -1.52
C LEU A 235 20.20 -4.31 -0.68
N THR A 236 19.89 -5.43 -1.32
CA THR A 236 19.86 -6.75 -0.68
C THR A 236 21.07 -7.56 -1.14
N LEU A 237 21.86 -8.06 -0.19
CA LEU A 237 23.12 -8.76 -0.42
C LEU A 237 23.00 -10.14 0.20
N VAL A 238 23.02 -11.18 -0.63
CA VAL A 238 22.69 -12.55 -0.24
C VAL A 238 23.88 -13.47 -0.43
N ASP A 239 24.33 -14.10 0.65
CA ASP A 239 25.28 -15.21 0.65
C ASP A 239 24.51 -16.51 0.89
N LEU A 240 24.21 -17.24 -0.18
CA LEU A 240 23.43 -18.47 -0.09
C LEU A 240 24.27 -19.61 0.51
N ALA A 241 23.60 -20.57 1.14
CA ALA A 241 24.21 -21.82 1.58
C ALA A 241 24.83 -22.57 0.39
N GLY A 242 25.79 -23.47 0.68
CA GLY A 242 26.39 -24.30 -0.35
C GLY A 242 25.42 -25.32 -0.93
N MET A 243 25.38 -25.44 -2.26
CA MET A 243 24.76 -26.60 -2.91
C MET A 243 25.71 -27.79 -2.83
N GLU A 244 25.32 -28.86 -2.16
CA GLU A 244 26.13 -30.07 -2.08
C GLU A 244 25.25 -31.28 -2.39
N SER A 245 25.74 -32.12 -3.31
CA SER A 245 25.04 -33.35 -3.67
C SER A 245 25.01 -34.28 -2.47
N SER A 246 23.84 -34.84 -2.20
CA SER A 246 23.61 -35.80 -1.11
C SER A 246 24.66 -36.92 -1.10
N LYS A 247 25.11 -37.36 -2.28
CA LYS A 247 26.17 -38.38 -2.44
C LYS A 247 27.50 -38.07 -1.75
N LYS A 248 27.91 -36.80 -1.65
CA LYS A 248 29.16 -36.40 -0.98
C LYS A 248 28.99 -36.20 0.53
N SER A 249 27.79 -35.86 1.00
CA SER A 249 27.50 -35.72 2.43
C SER A 249 27.30 -37.06 3.14
N TYR A 250 27.12 -38.17 2.41
CA TYR A 250 27.06 -39.53 2.96
C TYR A 250 28.42 -40.18 3.26
N ALA A 251 29.54 -39.58 2.83
CA ALA A 251 30.88 -40.20 2.92
C ALA A 251 31.63 -39.95 4.24
N VAL A 252 31.01 -39.30 5.24
CA VAL A 252 31.60 -39.20 6.60
C VAL A 252 31.04 -40.33 7.45
N GLU A 253 31.64 -41.51 7.30
CA GLU A 253 31.39 -42.68 8.15
C GLU A 253 31.92 -42.41 9.58
N GLY A 254 31.11 -42.74 10.61
CA GLY A 254 31.65 -43.00 11.95
C GLY A 254 31.09 -42.26 13.17
N ALA A 255 29.89 -41.65 13.15
CA ALA A 255 29.30 -41.14 14.40
C ALA A 255 27.78 -41.26 14.46
N SER A 256 27.27 -41.66 15.63
CA SER A 256 25.86 -41.92 16.00
C SER A 256 24.83 -40.79 15.70
N ASN A 257 25.28 -39.64 15.18
CA ASN A 257 24.47 -38.46 14.86
C ASN A 257 24.05 -38.37 13.37
N ASN A 258 24.06 -39.50 12.65
CA ASN A 258 23.91 -39.53 11.20
C ASN A 258 22.50 -39.07 10.73
N LYS A 259 21.43 -39.43 11.45
CA LYS A 259 20.05 -39.11 11.05
C LYS A 259 19.71 -37.62 11.09
N MET A 260 20.09 -36.91 12.16
CA MET A 260 19.84 -35.46 12.27
C MET A 260 20.62 -34.65 11.23
N ARG A 261 21.90 -35.00 10.98
CA ARG A 261 22.71 -34.36 9.92
C ARG A 261 22.15 -34.63 8.52
N GLN A 262 21.61 -35.82 8.28
CA GLN A 262 20.97 -36.18 7.01
C GLN A 262 19.67 -35.39 6.79
N GLU A 263 18.82 -35.26 7.82
CA GLU A 263 17.59 -34.48 7.76
C GLU A 263 17.90 -32.98 7.55
N GLU A 264 18.93 -32.46 8.20
CA GLU A 264 19.40 -31.08 8.02
C GLU A 264 19.92 -30.82 6.59
N ALA A 265 20.83 -31.67 6.08
CA ALA A 265 21.34 -31.57 4.71
C ALA A 265 20.21 -31.65 3.67
N LYS A 266 19.21 -32.50 3.91
CA LYS A 266 18.00 -32.58 3.07
C LYS A 266 17.22 -31.27 3.08
N ARG A 267 17.10 -30.59 4.23
CA ARG A 267 16.36 -29.33 4.34
C ARG A 267 17.10 -28.12 3.77
N ILE A 268 18.44 -28.06 3.89
CA ILE A 268 19.26 -27.03 3.21
C ILE A 268 19.06 -27.16 1.70
N ASN A 269 19.20 -28.38 1.18
CA ASN A 269 18.95 -28.66 -0.23
C ASN A 269 17.51 -28.37 -0.66
N MET A 270 16.52 -28.51 0.24
CA MET A 270 15.12 -28.17 -0.05
C MET A 270 14.95 -26.67 -0.36
N SER A 271 15.61 -25.77 0.39
CA SER A 271 15.52 -24.33 0.13
C SER A 271 16.17 -23.91 -1.20
N LEU A 272 17.31 -24.50 -1.56
CA LEU A 272 17.98 -24.25 -2.85
C LEU A 272 17.27 -24.95 -4.03
N LEU A 273 16.62 -26.09 -3.78
CA LEU A 273 15.76 -26.77 -4.75
C LEU A 273 14.50 -25.94 -5.03
N ALA A 274 13.87 -25.39 -3.99
CA ALA A 274 12.75 -24.46 -4.12
C ALA A 274 13.16 -23.23 -4.94
N LEU A 275 14.34 -22.65 -4.66
CA LEU A 275 14.89 -21.54 -5.46
C LEU A 275 15.09 -21.94 -6.93
N SER A 276 15.62 -23.12 -7.19
CA SER A 276 15.76 -23.65 -8.55
C SER A 276 14.40 -23.85 -9.23
N GLY A 277 13.39 -24.33 -8.51
CA GLY A 277 12.01 -24.46 -8.99
C GLY A 277 11.38 -23.12 -9.35
N VAL A 278 11.59 -22.11 -8.51
CA VAL A 278 11.15 -20.72 -8.77
C VAL A 278 11.81 -20.15 -10.02
N ILE A 279 13.13 -20.26 -10.16
CA ILE A 279 13.85 -19.79 -11.36
C ILE A 279 13.35 -20.52 -12.61
N ASN A 280 13.15 -21.83 -12.54
CA ASN A 280 12.63 -22.59 -13.68
C ASN A 280 11.22 -22.11 -14.08
N ALA A 281 10.34 -21.90 -13.10
CA ALA A 281 8.98 -21.43 -13.34
C ALA A 281 8.98 -20.00 -13.93
N LEU A 282 9.84 -19.11 -13.44
CA LEU A 282 9.96 -17.74 -13.96
C LEU A 282 10.58 -17.67 -15.36
N ALA A 283 11.56 -18.52 -15.66
CA ALA A 283 12.19 -18.60 -16.97
C ALA A 283 11.27 -19.24 -18.03
N SER A 284 10.31 -20.06 -17.60
CA SER A 284 9.39 -20.76 -18.50
C SER A 284 8.20 -19.86 -18.82
N LYS A 285 8.10 -19.42 -20.08
CA LYS A 285 6.94 -18.66 -20.55
C LYS A 285 5.68 -19.54 -20.46
N GLY A 286 4.69 -19.12 -19.68
CA GLY A 286 3.38 -19.78 -19.58
C GLY A 286 3.04 -20.46 -18.24
N GLN A 287 3.93 -20.41 -17.24
CA GLN A 287 3.57 -20.83 -15.88
C GLN A 287 2.73 -19.75 -15.18
N THR A 288 1.50 -20.08 -14.81
CA THR A 288 0.57 -19.17 -14.10
C THR A 288 0.88 -19.00 -12.62
N ARG A 289 1.57 -19.96 -11.99
CA ARG A 289 1.88 -19.93 -10.55
C ARG A 289 3.31 -20.32 -10.27
N VAL A 290 4.08 -19.38 -9.72
CA VAL A 290 5.46 -19.59 -9.29
C VAL A 290 5.48 -20.10 -7.83
N PRO A 291 6.22 -21.17 -7.51
CA PRO A 291 6.17 -21.83 -6.19
C PRO A 291 7.02 -21.11 -5.13
N PHE A 292 6.86 -19.80 -4.96
CA PHE A 292 7.61 -19.03 -3.95
C PHE A 292 7.40 -19.53 -2.52
N ARG A 293 6.27 -20.19 -2.24
CA ARG A 293 5.89 -20.66 -0.91
C ARG A 293 6.60 -21.95 -0.45
N ASP A 294 7.34 -22.62 -1.34
CA ASP A 294 8.01 -23.89 -1.04
C ASP A 294 9.17 -23.74 -0.05
N SER A 295 9.66 -22.52 0.18
CA SER A 295 10.61 -22.21 1.26
C SER A 295 10.47 -20.75 1.72
N LYS A 296 10.88 -20.46 2.95
CA LYS A 296 10.97 -19.07 3.44
C LYS A 296 11.99 -18.24 2.68
N LEU A 297 13.08 -18.87 2.21
CA LEU A 297 14.09 -18.21 1.37
C LEU A 297 13.44 -17.67 0.09
N THR A 298 12.71 -18.50 -0.65
CA THR A 298 12.06 -18.08 -1.89
C THR A 298 10.99 -17.02 -1.64
N ARG A 299 10.24 -17.09 -0.53
CA ARG A 299 9.30 -16.02 -0.15
C ARG A 299 10.01 -14.69 0.09
N LEU A 300 11.14 -14.69 0.79
CA LEU A 300 11.94 -13.49 1.04
C LEU A 300 12.56 -12.91 -0.23
N LEU A 301 12.95 -13.76 -1.18
CA LEU A 301 13.53 -13.36 -2.47
C LEU A 301 12.48 -13.07 -3.55
N GLN A 302 11.19 -13.19 -3.25
CA GLN A 302 10.11 -13.02 -4.22
C GLN A 302 10.17 -11.64 -4.89
N SER A 303 10.33 -10.58 -4.11
CA SER A 303 10.47 -9.22 -4.63
C SER A 303 11.75 -9.02 -5.45
N SER A 304 12.82 -9.75 -5.12
CA SER A 304 14.11 -9.69 -5.82
C SER A 304 14.09 -10.39 -7.17
N LEU A 305 13.32 -11.47 -7.32
CA LEU A 305 13.32 -12.29 -8.55
C LEU A 305 12.17 -11.97 -9.51
N ALA A 306 11.02 -11.55 -8.98
CA ALA A 306 9.80 -11.33 -9.77
C ALA A 306 9.09 -10.01 -9.44
N GLY A 307 9.64 -9.19 -8.55
CA GLY A 307 9.06 -7.91 -8.14
C GLY A 307 9.84 -6.70 -8.66
N ASN A 308 9.59 -5.54 -8.06
CA ASN A 308 10.27 -4.29 -8.39
C ASN A 308 11.71 -4.28 -7.83
N CYS A 309 12.64 -4.97 -8.50
CA CYS A 309 14.04 -5.07 -8.09
C CYS A 309 14.96 -5.40 -9.26
N LYS A 310 16.11 -4.75 -9.32
CA LYS A 310 17.23 -5.12 -10.20
C LYS A 310 18.04 -6.23 -9.55
N ALA A 311 18.14 -7.39 -10.19
CA ALA A 311 18.83 -8.53 -9.59
C ALA A 311 20.07 -8.94 -10.39
N ALA A 312 21.14 -9.24 -9.66
CA ALA A 312 22.32 -9.93 -10.16
C ALA A 312 22.59 -11.21 -9.37
N ILE A 313 22.95 -12.28 -10.08
CA ILE A 313 23.38 -13.55 -9.50
C ILE A 313 24.83 -13.81 -9.90
N ILE A 314 25.70 -13.95 -8.90
CA ILE A 314 27.09 -14.34 -9.07
C ILE A 314 27.19 -15.83 -8.73
N VAL A 315 27.31 -16.68 -9.75
CA VAL A 315 27.63 -18.08 -9.55
C VAL A 315 29.11 -18.28 -9.33
N THR A 316 29.47 -18.96 -8.25
CA THR A 316 30.85 -19.24 -7.87
C THR A 316 31.17 -20.71 -8.16
N LEU A 317 32.28 -20.95 -8.85
CA LEU A 317 32.63 -22.25 -9.42
C LEU A 317 34.04 -22.64 -8.98
N ARG A 318 34.30 -23.94 -8.88
CA ARG A 318 35.67 -24.47 -8.75
C ARG A 318 36.12 -25.02 -10.09
N SER A 319 37.32 -24.67 -10.50
CA SER A 319 37.85 -25.09 -11.80
C SER A 319 38.25 -26.58 -11.86
N GLU A 320 38.44 -27.25 -10.72
CA GLU A 320 38.96 -28.62 -10.66
C GLU A 320 37.95 -29.69 -11.16
N LYS A 321 38.45 -30.70 -11.88
CA LYS A 321 37.66 -31.81 -12.47
C LYS A 321 36.75 -32.54 -11.49
N LYS A 322 37.19 -32.77 -10.25
CA LYS A 322 36.36 -33.40 -9.19
C LYS A 322 35.07 -32.64 -8.86
N ASN A 323 34.98 -31.37 -9.25
CA ASN A 323 33.82 -30.51 -9.05
C ASN A 323 33.02 -30.26 -10.35
N ALA A 324 33.41 -30.89 -11.48
CA ALA A 324 32.84 -30.60 -12.79
C ALA A 324 31.31 -30.73 -12.83
N GLU A 325 30.74 -31.79 -12.25
CA GLU A 325 29.27 -31.99 -12.22
C GLU A 325 28.55 -30.88 -11.45
N GLU A 326 29.10 -30.47 -10.31
CA GLU A 326 28.53 -29.39 -9.49
C GLU A 326 28.61 -28.05 -10.23
N ALA A 327 29.74 -27.79 -10.89
CA ALA A 327 29.91 -26.58 -11.69
C ALA A 327 28.97 -26.56 -12.91
N ILE A 328 28.81 -27.67 -13.63
CA ILE A 328 27.87 -27.80 -14.75
C ILE A 328 26.43 -27.58 -14.29
N ASN A 329 26.03 -28.16 -13.14
CA ASN A 329 24.68 -27.94 -12.59
C ASN A 329 24.46 -26.48 -12.16
N THR A 330 25.49 -25.86 -11.58
CA THR A 330 25.48 -24.42 -11.23
C THR A 330 25.34 -23.54 -12.48
N LEU A 331 26.07 -23.85 -13.56
CA LEU A 331 26.00 -23.12 -14.83
C LEU A 331 24.65 -23.32 -15.54
N ARG A 332 24.05 -24.50 -15.45
CA ARG A 332 22.67 -24.74 -15.94
C ARG A 332 21.65 -23.91 -15.18
N PHE A 333 21.80 -23.76 -13.86
CA PHE A 333 20.98 -22.85 -13.06
C PHE A 333 21.18 -21.40 -13.52
N ALA A 334 22.44 -20.97 -13.67
CA ALA A 334 22.81 -19.63 -14.11
C ALA A 334 22.16 -19.24 -15.45
N GLN A 335 22.23 -20.14 -16.44
CA GLN A 335 21.66 -19.90 -17.77
C GLN A 335 20.13 -19.76 -17.74
N ARG A 336 19.44 -20.51 -16.86
CA ARG A 336 17.99 -20.35 -16.66
C ARG A 336 17.66 -19.06 -15.94
N ALA A 337 18.45 -18.69 -14.93
CA ALA A 337 18.26 -17.46 -14.19
C ALA A 337 18.38 -16.22 -15.08
N LYS A 338 19.29 -16.22 -16.07
CA LYS A 338 19.46 -15.12 -17.04
C LYS A 338 18.19 -14.84 -17.87
N ALA A 339 17.32 -15.85 -18.05
CA ALA A 339 16.06 -15.69 -18.77
C ALA A 339 14.92 -15.10 -17.91
N VAL A 340 15.14 -14.92 -16.59
CA VAL A 340 14.17 -14.27 -15.70
C VAL A 340 14.21 -12.76 -15.93
N SER A 341 13.04 -12.14 -16.02
CA SER A 341 12.89 -10.69 -16.15
C SER A 341 11.85 -10.16 -15.19
N ALA A 342 12.09 -8.97 -14.67
CA ALA A 342 11.17 -8.27 -13.78
C ALA A 342 10.89 -6.86 -14.28
N THR A 343 9.75 -6.30 -13.87
CA THR A 343 9.42 -4.90 -14.16
C THR A 343 10.00 -4.03 -13.05
N VAL A 344 10.83 -3.06 -13.43
CA VAL A 344 11.59 -2.26 -12.46
C VAL A 344 11.24 -0.77 -12.60
N VAL A 345 10.90 -0.14 -11.48
CA VAL A 345 10.56 1.28 -11.35
C VAL A 345 11.17 1.85 -10.06
N THR A 346 11.33 3.17 -9.97
CA THR A 346 11.80 3.78 -8.71
C THR A 346 10.76 3.63 -7.61
N ASN A 347 11.19 3.63 -6.34
CA ASN A 347 10.26 3.55 -5.22
C ASN A 347 9.39 4.81 -5.08
N ASP A 348 9.86 5.96 -5.55
CA ASP A 348 9.05 7.18 -5.65
C ASP A 348 7.93 6.99 -6.69
N ASP A 349 8.25 6.44 -7.87
CA ASP A 349 7.25 6.15 -8.90
C ASP A 349 6.28 5.04 -8.49
N ALA A 350 6.77 4.00 -7.80
CA ALA A 350 5.93 2.94 -7.24
C ALA A 350 4.96 3.45 -6.17
N ARG A 351 5.31 4.53 -5.46
CA ARG A 351 4.45 5.21 -4.48
C ARG A 351 3.44 6.14 -5.12
N LYS A 352 3.70 6.65 -6.32
CA LYS A 352 2.70 7.45 -7.05
C LYS A 352 1.47 6.57 -7.23
N PRO A 353 0.28 7.06 -6.85
CA PRO A 353 -0.93 6.28 -7.03
C PRO A 353 -1.08 6.00 -8.52
N THR A 354 -1.12 4.73 -8.89
CA THR A 354 -1.49 4.31 -10.25
C THR A 354 -2.85 4.93 -10.58
N GLY A 355 -3.15 5.14 -11.87
CA GLY A 355 -4.36 5.84 -12.30
C GLY A 355 -5.64 5.38 -11.58
N ALA A 356 -5.75 4.10 -11.22
CA ALA A 356 -6.84 3.55 -10.43
C ALA A 356 -6.89 4.04 -8.96
N ALA A 357 -5.76 4.10 -8.25
CA ALA A 357 -5.70 4.60 -6.86
C ALA A 357 -5.83 6.13 -6.79
N ALA A 358 -5.32 6.84 -7.81
CA ALA A 358 -5.50 8.28 -7.94
C ALA A 358 -6.98 8.60 -8.25
N HIS A 359 -7.60 7.80 -9.11
CA HIS A 359 -9.03 7.89 -9.40
C HIS A 359 -9.88 7.53 -8.19
N ALA A 360 -9.51 6.52 -7.39
CA ALA A 360 -10.20 6.19 -6.15
C ALA A 360 -10.15 7.33 -5.12
N LYS A 361 -8.99 7.96 -4.91
CA LYS A 361 -8.89 9.16 -4.06
C LYS A 361 -9.70 10.34 -4.60
N LYS A 362 -9.70 10.53 -5.92
CA LYS A 362 -10.52 11.56 -6.58
C LYS A 362 -12.02 11.29 -6.41
N LEU A 363 -12.44 10.04 -6.57
CA LEU A 363 -13.81 9.58 -6.34
C LEU A 363 -14.21 9.72 -4.87
N GLU A 364 -13.31 9.42 -3.92
CA GLU A 364 -13.57 9.65 -2.49
C GLU A 364 -13.77 11.14 -2.19
N TYR A 365 -12.93 12.00 -2.76
CA TYR A 365 -13.07 13.45 -2.61
C TYR A 365 -14.39 13.96 -3.23
N GLU A 366 -14.72 13.52 -4.44
CA GLU A 366 -15.99 13.85 -5.12
C GLU A 366 -17.20 13.32 -4.33
N LEU A 367 -17.12 12.12 -3.77
CA LEU A 367 -18.18 11.51 -2.95
C LEU A 367 -18.38 12.27 -1.63
N ASN A 368 -17.31 12.73 -0.99
CA ASN A 368 -17.42 13.54 0.23
C ASN A 368 -18.01 14.92 -0.07
N SER A 369 -17.56 15.57 -1.14
CA SER A 369 -18.12 16.86 -1.59
C SER A 369 -19.59 16.75 -1.97
N ALA A 370 -20.01 15.63 -2.59
CA ALA A 370 -21.40 15.37 -2.93
C ALA A 370 -22.25 15.13 -1.67
N LYS A 371 -21.73 14.43 -0.65
CA LYS A 371 -22.40 14.24 0.64
C LYS A 371 -22.62 15.56 1.38
N ASP A 372 -21.62 16.43 1.41
CA ASP A 372 -21.72 17.75 2.04
C ASP A 372 -22.76 18.63 1.34
N SER A 373 -22.78 18.59 0.01
CA SER A 373 -23.79 19.29 -0.80
C SER A 373 -25.19 18.75 -0.53
N LEU A 374 -25.35 17.43 -0.44
CA LEU A 374 -26.63 16.78 -0.12
C LEU A 374 -27.14 17.18 1.27
N ALA A 375 -26.25 17.25 2.27
CA ALA A 375 -26.59 17.70 3.62
C ALA A 375 -27.07 19.15 3.63
N GLN A 376 -26.43 20.04 2.86
CA GLN A 376 -26.87 21.42 2.70
C GLN A 376 -28.24 21.52 2.00
N TYR A 377 -28.49 20.71 0.95
CA TYR A 377 -29.79 20.67 0.30
C TYR A 377 -30.89 20.14 1.23
N GLN A 378 -30.59 19.13 2.04
CA GLN A 378 -31.53 18.59 3.04
C GLN A 378 -31.86 19.61 4.14
N ASP A 379 -30.87 20.38 4.61
CA ASP A 379 -31.07 21.48 5.57
C ASP A 379 -31.87 22.65 4.98
N ARG A 380 -31.69 22.94 3.69
CA ARG A 380 -32.51 23.95 2.98
C ARG A 380 -33.95 23.49 2.80
N LEU A 381 -34.16 22.23 2.41
CA LEU A 381 -35.51 21.66 2.26
C LEU A 381 -36.26 21.60 3.60
N SER A 382 -35.57 21.29 4.70
CA SER A 382 -36.21 21.30 6.03
C SER A 382 -36.61 22.71 6.45
N LYS A 383 -35.78 23.73 6.19
CA LYS A 383 -36.10 25.14 6.43
C LYS A 383 -37.24 25.65 5.55
N GLU A 384 -37.24 25.33 4.26
CA GLU A 384 -38.33 25.70 3.35
C GLU A 384 -39.66 25.02 3.74
N GLY A 385 -39.62 23.76 4.19
CA GLY A 385 -40.80 23.04 4.70
C GLY A 385 -41.38 23.64 5.99
N VAL A 386 -40.51 24.10 6.91
CA VAL A 386 -40.94 24.80 8.14
C VAL A 386 -41.57 26.16 7.81
N VAL A 387 -40.96 26.92 6.89
CA VAL A 387 -41.49 28.22 6.45
C VAL A 387 -42.84 28.08 5.73
N GLN A 388 -43.04 27.03 4.92
CA GLN A 388 -44.31 26.79 4.25
C GLN A 388 -45.46 26.50 5.23
N GLU A 389 -45.21 25.73 6.29
CA GLU A 389 -46.27 25.39 7.24
C GLU A 389 -46.60 26.57 8.18
N GLU A 390 -45.60 27.37 8.56
CA GLU A 390 -45.80 28.58 9.36
C GLU A 390 -46.58 29.65 8.57
N LEU A 391 -46.26 29.83 7.28
CA LEU A 391 -47.00 30.71 6.37
C LEU A 391 -48.44 30.22 6.14
N ARG A 392 -48.64 28.91 6.02
CA ARG A 392 -49.98 28.31 5.86
C ARG A 392 -50.87 28.55 7.08
N LEU A 393 -50.30 28.46 8.29
CA LEU A 393 -51.01 28.76 9.54
C LEU A 393 -51.38 30.25 9.65
N GLN A 394 -50.46 31.15 9.27
CA GLN A 394 -50.75 32.59 9.22
C GLN A 394 -51.86 32.93 8.22
N VAL A 395 -51.81 32.38 7.01
CA VAL A 395 -52.86 32.60 5.99
C VAL A 395 -54.21 32.09 6.48
N LYS A 396 -54.25 30.92 7.14
CA LYS A 396 -55.50 30.37 7.71
C LYS A 396 -56.07 31.27 8.82
N SER A 397 -55.21 31.80 9.69
CA SER A 397 -55.63 32.73 10.74
C SER A 397 -56.15 34.06 10.17
N LEU A 398 -55.50 34.59 9.15
CA LEU A 398 -55.90 35.85 8.52
C LEU A 398 -57.24 35.71 7.78
N LEU A 399 -57.47 34.58 7.10
CA LEU A 399 -58.75 34.28 6.46
C LEU A 399 -59.91 34.19 7.46
N ALA A 400 -59.68 33.62 8.64
CA ALA A 400 -60.69 33.57 9.70
C ALA A 400 -61.04 34.97 10.21
N GLN A 401 -60.04 35.84 10.43
CA GLN A 401 -60.26 37.23 10.84
C GLN A 401 -61.02 38.04 9.78
N MET A 402 -60.73 37.81 8.49
CA MET A 402 -61.46 38.47 7.40
C MET A 402 -62.94 38.03 7.34
N GLN A 403 -63.24 36.76 7.62
CA GLN A 403 -64.62 36.26 7.67
C GLN A 403 -65.41 36.87 8.82
N GLU A 404 -64.81 36.98 10.01
CA GLU A 404 -65.43 37.62 11.17
C GLU A 404 -65.74 39.11 10.90
N LEU A 405 -64.81 39.83 10.28
CA LEU A 405 -65.02 41.24 9.88
C LEU A 405 -66.15 41.39 8.86
N GLN A 406 -66.21 40.51 7.85
CA GLN A 406 -67.29 40.53 6.86
C GLN A 406 -68.66 40.21 7.47
N GLU A 407 -68.73 39.28 8.42
CA GLU A 407 -69.99 38.99 9.13
C GLU A 407 -70.42 40.16 10.00
N HIS A 408 -69.47 40.83 10.66
CA HIS A 408 -69.74 42.01 11.46
C HIS A 408 -70.25 43.19 10.62
N ASP A 409 -69.65 43.44 9.45
CA ASP A 409 -70.09 44.50 8.55
C ASP A 409 -71.48 44.21 7.94
N LYS A 410 -71.74 42.95 7.54
CA LYS A 410 -73.07 42.52 7.11
C LYS A 410 -74.12 42.69 8.21
N ARG A 411 -73.77 42.38 9.48
CA ARG A 411 -74.68 42.60 10.62
C ARG A 411 -75.01 44.08 10.77
N LYS A 412 -74.02 44.97 10.65
CA LYS A 412 -74.24 46.43 10.71
C LYS A 412 -75.11 46.95 9.57
N GLU A 413 -74.94 46.43 8.35
CA GLU A 413 -75.80 46.80 7.21
C GLU A 413 -77.26 46.36 7.43
N ILE A 414 -77.47 45.15 7.95
CA ILE A 414 -78.82 44.65 8.27
C ILE A 414 -79.47 45.50 9.37
N GLU A 415 -78.72 45.87 10.40
CA GLU A 415 -79.20 46.70 11.51
C GLU A 415 -79.57 48.11 11.02
N ALA A 416 -78.72 48.75 10.21
CA ALA A 416 -79.02 50.05 9.60
C ALA A 416 -80.25 50.01 8.66
N ALA A 417 -80.42 48.94 7.88
CA ALA A 417 -81.59 48.76 7.03
C ALA A 417 -82.88 48.58 7.85
N SER A 418 -82.81 47.85 8.96
CA SER A 418 -83.93 47.66 9.88
C SER A 418 -84.34 48.96 10.57
N ASP A 419 -83.37 49.75 11.04
CA ASP A 419 -83.61 51.07 11.65
C ASP A 419 -84.23 52.06 10.67
N TYR A 420 -83.80 52.03 9.40
CA TYR A 420 -84.39 52.87 8.36
C TYR A 420 -85.85 52.48 8.09
N GLN A 421 -86.16 51.18 7.99
CA GLN A 421 -87.54 50.71 7.82
C GLN A 421 -88.43 51.09 9.01
N ALA A 422 -87.92 50.97 10.25
CA ALA A 422 -88.65 51.37 11.45
C ALA A 422 -88.97 52.88 11.46
N ARG A 423 -88.02 53.74 11.04
CA ARG A 423 -88.26 55.18 10.89
C ARG A 423 -89.34 55.52 9.86
N VAL A 424 -89.30 54.86 8.70
CA VAL A 424 -90.31 55.07 7.64
C VAL A 424 -91.70 54.62 8.12
N ALA A 425 -91.80 53.48 8.79
CA ALA A 425 -93.06 52.98 9.35
C ALA A 425 -93.63 53.92 10.43
N ASN A 426 -92.77 54.42 11.33
CA ASN A 426 -93.19 55.37 12.37
C ASN A 426 -93.72 56.68 11.77
N LYS A 427 -93.06 57.22 10.74
CA LYS A 427 -93.54 58.44 10.06
C LYS A 427 -94.92 58.23 9.41
N SER A 428 -95.14 57.09 8.76
CA SER A 428 -96.45 56.75 8.18
C SER A 428 -97.53 56.56 9.25
N LEU A 429 -97.18 56.00 10.41
CA LEU A 429 -98.08 55.89 11.56
C LEU A 429 -98.45 57.27 12.10
N GLU A 430 -97.49 58.19 12.25
CA GLU A 430 -97.74 59.56 12.70
C GLU A 430 -98.69 60.31 11.76
N GLU A 431 -98.53 60.16 10.45
CA GLU A 431 -99.44 60.75 9.45
C GLU A 431 -100.86 60.19 9.59
N ARG A 432 -101.00 58.87 9.74
CA ARG A 432 -102.32 58.23 9.98
C ARG A 432 -102.96 58.67 11.29
N VAL A 433 -102.17 58.88 12.34
CA VAL A 433 -102.68 59.39 13.63
C VAL A 433 -103.24 60.80 13.43
N ARG A 434 -102.53 61.69 12.73
CA ARG A 434 -103.04 63.04 12.43
C ARG A 434 -104.34 63.02 11.62
N GLU A 435 -104.42 62.18 10.59
CA GLU A 435 -105.65 62.04 9.80
C GLU A 435 -106.84 61.58 10.66
N LEU A 436 -106.60 60.64 11.58
CA LEU A 436 -107.63 60.16 12.50
C LEU A 436 -108.06 61.24 13.51
N GLU A 437 -107.11 62.02 14.03
CA GLU A 437 -107.40 63.16 14.92
C GLU A 437 -108.25 64.22 14.22
N GLU A 438 -107.92 64.54 12.97
CA GLU A 438 -108.66 65.52 12.18
C GLU A 438 -110.06 65.03 11.84
N ARG A 439 -110.19 63.74 11.50
CA ARG A 439 -111.49 63.09 11.29
C ARG A 439 -112.34 63.07 12.56
N ASN A 440 -111.73 62.85 13.72
CA ASN A 440 -112.43 62.92 15.02
C ASN A 440 -112.94 64.34 15.30
N LYS A 441 -112.15 65.38 15.05
CA LYS A 441 -112.61 66.77 15.21
C LYS A 441 -113.83 67.07 14.35
N VAL A 442 -113.83 66.62 13.10
CA VAL A 442 -114.98 66.78 12.19
C VAL A 442 -116.21 66.05 12.73
N LEU A 443 -116.05 64.83 13.24
CA LEU A 443 -117.13 64.05 13.83
C LEU A 443 -117.68 64.71 15.11
N GLU A 444 -116.82 65.26 15.96
CA GLU A 444 -117.22 66.02 17.16
C GLU A 444 -118.04 67.26 16.78
N GLU A 445 -117.63 67.99 15.75
CA GLU A 445 -118.36 69.16 15.26
C GLU A 445 -119.72 68.77 14.64
N GLN A 446 -119.76 67.68 13.86
CA GLN A 446 -121.02 67.12 13.35
C GLN A 446 -121.96 66.69 14.47
N ASN A 447 -121.45 66.03 15.51
CA ASN A 447 -122.24 65.65 16.69
C ASN A 447 -122.77 66.89 17.43
N ARG A 448 -121.97 67.96 17.56
CA ARG A 448 -122.41 69.22 18.16
C ARG A 448 -123.55 69.85 17.36
N LEU A 449 -123.45 69.87 16.03
CA LEU A 449 -124.49 70.39 15.14
C LEU A 449 -125.77 69.56 15.20
N LEU A 450 -125.65 68.23 15.24
CA LEU A 450 -126.80 67.33 15.44
C LEU A 450 -127.49 67.60 16.77
N MET A 451 -126.74 67.81 17.84
CA MET A 451 -127.29 68.14 19.16
C MET A 451 -127.99 69.50 19.16
N GLN A 452 -127.42 70.51 18.50
CA GLN A 452 -128.10 71.81 18.30
C GLN A 452 -129.39 71.65 17.49
N ARG A 453 -129.40 70.80 16.46
CA ARG A 453 -130.60 70.50 15.68
C ARG A 453 -131.67 69.83 16.55
N ASP A 454 -131.31 68.87 17.38
CA ASP A 454 -132.26 68.19 18.29
C ASP A 454 -132.84 69.17 19.31
N ILE A 455 -132.00 70.07 19.86
CA ILE A 455 -132.45 71.14 20.77
C ILE A 455 -133.40 72.11 20.04
N MET A 456 -133.10 72.52 18.81
CA MET A 456 -133.98 73.38 18.01
C MET A 456 -135.31 72.69 17.69
N GLN A 457 -135.29 71.41 17.34
CA GLN A 457 -136.50 70.62 17.08
C GLN A 457 -137.37 70.51 18.34
N ARG A 458 -136.77 70.34 19.52
CA ARG A 458 -137.49 70.37 20.81
C ARG A 458 -138.03 71.75 21.18
N ALA A 459 -137.31 72.83 20.85
CA ALA A 459 -137.78 74.20 21.08
C ALA A 459 -138.98 74.56 20.19
N VAL A 460 -138.96 74.17 18.91
CA VAL A 460 -140.10 74.36 17.99
C VAL A 460 -141.34 73.57 18.46
N LEU A 461 -141.15 72.39 19.05
CA LEU A 461 -142.24 71.61 19.64
C LEU A 461 -142.83 72.26 20.92
N LEU A 462 -142.08 73.11 21.63
CA LEU A 462 -142.53 73.80 22.85
C LEU A 462 -143.23 75.14 22.58
N GLU A 463 -143.00 75.77 21.41
CA GLU A 463 -143.76 76.97 20.99
C GLU A 463 -145.07 76.63 20.25
N SER A 464 -145.32 75.33 19.99
CA SER A 464 -146.46 74.82 19.22
C SER A 464 -147.55 74.14 20.07
N GLY A 465 -147.49 74.26 21.40
CA GLY A 465 -148.50 73.75 22.33
C GLY A 465 -148.71 74.72 23.48
#